data_AF-A0AA35N2D5-F1
#
_entry.id   AF-A0AA35N2D5-F1
#
_cell.length_a   1.000
_cell.length_b   1.000
_cell.length_c   1.000
_cell.angle_alpha   90.00
_cell.angle_beta   90.00
_cell.angle_gamma   90.00
#
_symmetry.space_group_name_H-M   'P 1'
#
loop_
_entity.id
_entity.type
_entity.pdbx_description
1 polymer ?
#
loop_
_entity_poly.entity_id
_entity_poly.type
_entity_poly.pdbx_seq_one_letter_code
_entity_poly.pdbx_strand_id
1 'polypeptide(L)' 'MAETTYLKDGTLDFLPHNLNRQPIVMGGLTADEMWGTVGVCGGVGVILGIPVSFLFGNPLFSSLALL' A
#
# COMPACT_ATOMS: atom_id res chain seq x y z
N MET A 1 5.07 23.56 23.63
CA MET A 1 4.24 22.34 23.64
C MET A 1 2.82 22.80 23.39
N ALA A 2 2.30 22.57 22.19
CA ALA A 2 0.94 22.99 21.84
C ALA A 2 -0.04 22.02 22.52
N GLU A 3 -0.96 22.54 23.31
CA GLU A 3 -2.01 21.77 23.98
C GLU A 3 -3.04 21.34 22.91
N THR A 4 -3.01 20.07 22.53
CA THR A 4 -4.00 19.50 21.61
C THR A 4 -5.28 19.21 22.37
N THR A 5 -6.26 20.09 22.25
CA THR A 5 -7.60 19.90 22.80
C THR A 5 -8.34 18.84 21.98
N TYR A 6 -8.67 17.71 22.61
CA TYR A 6 -9.41 16.61 22.00
C TYR A 6 -10.92 16.84 22.17
N LEU A 7 -11.71 16.61 21.10
CA LEU A 7 -13.17 16.51 21.22
C LEU A 7 -13.54 15.23 21.97
N LYS A 8 -14.77 15.19 22.49
CA LYS A 8 -15.32 14.04 23.24
C LYS A 8 -15.26 12.70 22.48
N ASP A 9 -15.14 12.77 21.15
CA ASP A 9 -15.02 11.62 20.25
C ASP A 9 -13.55 11.31 19.85
N GLY A 10 -12.56 11.92 20.49
CA GLY A 10 -11.13 11.71 20.22
C GLY A 10 -10.61 12.39 18.96
N THR A 11 -11.45 13.16 18.26
CA THR A 11 -11.07 13.93 17.06
C THR A 11 -10.39 15.24 17.46
N LEU A 12 -9.35 15.64 16.71
CA LEU A 12 -8.71 16.94 16.84
C LEU A 12 -9.65 18.03 16.29
N ASP A 13 -9.95 19.05 17.10
CA ASP A 13 -10.85 20.19 16.75
C ASP A 13 -10.40 20.97 15.50
N PHE A 14 -9.13 20.79 15.10
CA PHE A 14 -8.51 21.49 13.99
C PHE A 14 -8.73 20.83 12.61
N LEU A 15 -9.28 19.61 12.54
CA LEU A 15 -9.47 18.93 11.26
C LEU A 15 -10.91 19.11 10.72
N PRO A 16 -11.11 19.83 9.61
CA PRO A 16 -12.42 19.97 8.99
C PRO A 16 -12.93 18.59 8.52
N HIS A 17 -14.26 18.44 8.48
CA HIS A 17 -15.00 17.15 8.37
C HIS A 17 -14.61 16.23 7.20
N ASN A 18 -13.81 16.76 6.27
CA ASN A 18 -13.37 16.21 5.00
C ASN A 18 -12.02 15.49 5.05
N LEU A 19 -11.13 15.76 6.01
CA LEU A 19 -9.84 15.05 6.05
C LEU A 19 -9.98 13.56 6.44
N ASN A 20 -11.05 13.20 7.16
CA ASN A 20 -11.37 11.79 7.49
C ASN A 20 -12.24 11.08 6.43
N ARG A 21 -12.75 11.83 5.44
CA ARG A 21 -13.63 11.32 4.37
C ARG A 21 -12.95 11.25 3.01
N GLN A 22 -11.77 11.84 2.89
CA GLN A 22 -10.94 11.82 1.70
C GLN A 22 -9.90 10.71 1.92
N PRO A 23 -10.11 9.48 1.39
CA PRO A 23 -9.20 8.35 1.58
C PRO A 23 -7.87 8.53 0.81
N ILE A 24 -7.51 9.77 0.50
CA ILE A 24 -6.34 10.14 -0.28
C ILE A 24 -5.08 10.10 0.58
N VAL A 25 -5.20 10.17 1.91
CA VAL A 25 -4.09 9.99 2.85
C VAL A 25 -4.49 8.98 3.92
N MET A 26 -3.81 7.84 3.95
CA MET A 26 -4.00 6.78 4.95
C MET A 26 -2.70 6.63 5.76
N GLY A 27 -2.78 6.71 7.09
CA GLY A 27 -1.60 6.48 7.95
C GLY A 27 -0.42 7.46 7.75
N GLY A 28 -0.66 8.64 7.17
CA GLY A 28 0.37 9.65 6.88
C GLY A 28 1.01 9.55 5.49
N LEU A 29 0.56 8.60 4.65
CA LEU A 29 0.98 8.43 3.26
C LEU A 29 -0.16 8.74 2.30
N THR A 30 0.15 9.38 1.19
CA THR A 30 -0.79 9.63 0.10
C THR A 30 -1.10 8.34 -0.66
N ALA A 31 -2.28 8.26 -1.28
CA ALA A 31 -2.71 7.11 -2.07
C ALA A 31 -1.70 6.78 -3.20
N ASP A 32 -1.06 7.79 -3.78
CA ASP A 32 -0.06 7.63 -4.83
C ASP A 32 1.20 6.90 -4.33
N GLU A 33 1.66 7.23 -3.12
CA GLU A 33 2.81 6.57 -2.49
C GLU A 33 2.50 5.11 -2.14
N MET A 34 1.25 4.83 -1.73
CA MET A 34 0.79 3.47 -1.47
C MET A 34 0.74 2.63 -2.74
N TRP A 35 0.14 3.14 -3.81
CA TRP A 35 0.10 2.46 -5.10
C TRP A 35 1.49 2.26 -5.69
N GLY A 36 2.39 3.22 -5.51
CA GLY A 36 3.80 3.08 -5.85
C GLY A 36 4.46 1.91 -5.11
N THR A 37 4.24 1.81 -3.79
CA THR A 37 4.77 0.71 -2.97
C THR A 37 4.21 -0.65 -3.42
N VAL A 38 2.91 -0.75 -3.66
CA VAL A 38 2.26 -1.97 -4.18
C VAL A 38 2.85 -2.36 -5.53
N GLY A 39 3.03 -1.40 -6.44
CA GLY A 39 3.63 -1.63 -7.75
C GLY A 39 5.08 -2.11 -7.66
N VAL A 40 5.88 -1.53 -6.78
CA VAL A 40 7.28 -1.94 -6.58
C VAL A 40 7.34 -3.33 -5.95
N CYS A 41 6.61 -3.60 -4.86
CA CYS A 41 6.61 -4.90 -4.21
C CYS A 41 6.09 -6.00 -5.15
N GLY A 42 4.99 -5.74 -5.87
CA GLY A 42 4.43 -6.67 -6.86
C GLY A 42 5.40 -6.90 -8.02
N GLY A 43 5.95 -5.83 -8.58
CA GLY A 43 6.91 -5.90 -9.69
C GLY A 43 8.18 -6.65 -9.33
N VAL A 44 8.77 -6.39 -8.17
CA VAL A 44 9.94 -7.12 -7.66
C VAL A 44 9.61 -8.60 -7.47
N GLY A 45 8.43 -8.91 -6.90
CA GLY A 45 7.96 -10.28 -6.73
C GLY A 45 7.82 -11.03 -8.04
N VAL A 46 7.34 -10.38 -9.10
CA VAL A 46 7.23 -10.98 -10.45
C VAL A 46 8.63 -11.16 -11.07
N ILE A 47 9.47 -10.14 -11.05
CA ILE A 47 10.82 -10.17 -11.63
C ILE A 47 11.67 -11.27 -10.99
N LEU A 48 11.57 -11.47 -9.68
CA LEU A 48 12.30 -12.52 -8.97
C LEU A 48 11.57 -13.87 -9.01
N GLY A 49 10.23 -13.87 -9.02
CA GLY A 49 9.42 -15.09 -9.01
C GLY A 49 9.50 -15.88 -10.32
N ILE A 50 9.59 -15.21 -11.46
CA ILE A 50 9.74 -15.85 -12.78
C ILE A 50 11.03 -16.69 -12.87
N PRO A 51 12.25 -16.17 -12.63
CA PRO A 51 13.46 -16.97 -12.70
C PRO A 51 13.49 -18.07 -11.63
N VAL A 52 12.94 -17.81 -10.44
CA VAL A 52 12.80 -18.83 -9.39
C VAL A 52 11.87 -19.96 -9.83
N SER A 53 10.77 -19.69 -10.51
CA SER A 53 9.85 -20.74 -10.96
C SER A 53 10.50 -21.69 -11.98
N PHE A 54 11.37 -21.17 -12.86
CA PHE A 54 12.16 -21.99 -13.78
C PHE A 54 13.18 -22.86 -13.06
N LEU A 55 13.85 -22.36 -12.02
CA LEU A 55 14.84 -23.12 -11.24
C LEU A 55 14.23 -24.30 -10.49
N PHE A 56 13.01 -24.13 -9.96
CA PHE A 56 12.33 -25.17 -9.17
C PHE A 56 11.40 -26.08 -10.00
N GLY A 57 11.28 -25.87 -11.32
CA GLY A 57 10.80 -26.86 -12.27
C GLY A 57 9.33 -27.29 -12.14
N ASN A 58 8.46 -26.50 -11.50
CA ASN A 58 7.05 -26.85 -11.36
C ASN A 58 6.25 -26.36 -12.59
N PRO A 59 5.64 -27.25 -13.40
CA PRO A 59 5.00 -26.87 -14.67
C PRO A 59 3.82 -25.90 -14.48
N LEU A 60 3.13 -25.95 -13.33
CA LEU A 60 2.04 -25.01 -13.01
C LEU A 60 2.53 -23.56 -12.87
N PHE A 61 3.70 -23.34 -12.27
CA PHE A 61 4.26 -22.01 -12.08
C PHE A 61 4.96 -21.48 -13.34
N SER A 62 5.54 -22.37 -14.16
CA SER A 62 6.12 -22.00 -15.45
C SER A 62 5.05 -21.57 -16.47
N SER A 63 3.87 -22.20 -16.47
CA SER A 63 2.78 -21.85 -17.40
C SER A 63 2.11 -20.52 -17.05
N LEU A 64 2.04 -20.16 -15.77
CA LEU A 64 1.48 -18.87 -15.31
C LEU A 64 2.42 -17.70 -15.62
N ALA A 65 3.73 -17.94 -15.70
CA ALA A 65 4.73 -16.93 -16.03
C ALA A 65 4.77 -16.55 -17.53
N LEU A 66 4.13 -17.34 -18.41
CA LEU A 66 4.15 -17.17 -19.87
C LEU A 66 2.82 -16.65 -20.45
N LEU A 67 1.79 -16.46 -19.63
CA LEU A 67 0.45 -16.02 -20.01
C LEU A 67 0.25 -14.54 -19.65
#